data_AF-A0AAU5S4T0-F1
#
_entry.id   AF-A0AAU5S4T0-F1
#
_cell.length_a   1.000
_cell.length_b   1.000
_cell.length_c   1.000
_cell.angle_alpha   90.00
_cell.angle_beta   90.00
_cell.angle_gamma   90.00
#
_symmetry.space_group_name_H-M   'P 1'
#
loop_
_entity.id
_entity.type
_entity.pdbx_description
1 polymer ?
#
loop_
_entity_poly.entity_id
_entity_poly.type
_entity_poly.pdbx_seq_one_letter_code
_entity_poly.pdbx_strand_id
1 'polypeptide(L)'
;MKRTPVLESSAEARAATIRGARLDSLTGIRWFATLGVFLSHVGILMPLPHTRGLFSLGESGVSLFFVLSGFVLFFALLVAALAQQDLSGGPSFLRGRPLVRLGQWSYAFYLFQFTVLLPLALAANPGRQVADFFTDPLAPKASYTGYAVLALAITVAVSAFFYRFVEHPLERRLRHRLSTPTEPAHRRVPPPEPSDDPTPSKGIA
;
A
#
# COMPACT_ATOMS: atom_id res chain seq x y z
N MET A 1 -21.79 10.71 40.62
CA MET A 1 -20.44 10.96 40.05
C MET A 1 -20.53 12.00 38.94
N LYS A 2 -20.10 13.25 39.18
CA LYS A 2 -20.05 14.33 38.18
C LYS A 2 -18.63 14.37 37.58
N ARG A 3 -18.49 14.08 36.28
CA ARG A 3 -17.20 14.21 35.58
C ARG A 3 -16.81 15.68 35.50
N THR A 4 -15.54 15.97 35.77
CA THR A 4 -14.96 17.32 35.89
C THR A 4 -14.92 18.04 34.54
N PRO A 5 -15.71 19.12 34.32
CA PRO A 5 -15.85 19.80 33.03
C PRO A 5 -14.56 20.50 32.53
N VAL A 6 -13.58 20.68 33.40
CA VAL A 6 -12.32 21.38 33.10
C VAL A 6 -11.38 20.56 32.21
N LEU A 7 -11.39 19.22 32.32
CA LEU A 7 -10.52 18.34 31.53
C LEU A 7 -11.02 18.19 30.07
N GLU A 8 -12.33 18.19 29.85
CA GLU A 8 -12.91 18.15 28.50
C GLU A 8 -12.66 19.46 27.76
N SER A 9 -12.86 20.61 28.41
CA SER A 9 -12.59 21.93 27.82
C SER A 9 -11.13 22.11 27.39
N SER A 10 -10.18 21.63 28.20
CA SER A 10 -8.75 21.73 27.89
C SER A 10 -8.29 20.72 26.83
N ALA A 11 -8.91 19.54 26.76
CA ALA A 11 -8.67 18.58 25.68
C ALA A 11 -9.24 19.06 24.33
N GLU A 12 -10.43 19.66 24.33
CA GLU A 12 -11.07 20.25 23.14
C GLU A 12 -10.26 21.44 22.61
N ALA A 13 -9.78 22.32 23.50
CA ALA A 13 -8.92 23.43 23.14
C ALA A 13 -7.61 22.96 22.47
N ARG A 14 -6.95 21.93 23.04
CA ARG A 14 -5.74 21.33 22.44
C ARG A 14 -6.01 20.69 21.08
N ALA A 15 -7.14 20.00 20.93
CA ALA A 15 -7.52 19.37 19.66
C ALA A 15 -7.88 20.40 18.57
N ALA A 16 -8.42 21.56 18.95
CA ALA A 16 -8.68 22.68 18.05
C ALA A 16 -7.37 23.35 17.58
N THR A 17 -6.39 23.55 18.48
CA THR A 17 -5.08 24.11 18.13
C THR A 17 -4.31 23.21 17.14
N ILE A 18 -4.32 21.89 17.36
CA ILE A 18 -3.67 20.92 16.45
C ILE A 18 -4.35 20.90 15.07
N ARG A 19 -5.69 21.03 15.01
CA ARG A 19 -6.43 21.13 13.75
C ARG A 19 -6.11 22.42 13.00
N GLY A 20 -6.07 23.56 13.69
CA GLY A 20 -5.67 24.84 13.11
C GLY A 20 -4.25 24.82 12.53
N ALA A 21 -3.28 24.33 13.31
CA ALA A 21 -1.89 24.20 12.86
C ALA A 21 -1.72 23.28 11.64
N ARG A 22 -2.52 22.20 11.52
CA ARG A 22 -2.54 21.34 10.32
C ARG A 22 -3.12 22.04 9.10
N LEU A 23 -4.18 22.83 9.27
CA LEU A 23 -4.79 23.59 8.17
C LEU A 23 -3.85 24.68 7.65
N ASP A 24 -3.12 25.36 8.54
CA ASP A 24 -2.14 26.40 8.19
C ASP A 24 -0.88 25.81 7.52
N SER A 25 -0.47 24.61 7.89
CA SER A 25 0.61 23.89 7.21
C SER A 25 0.22 23.44 5.79
N LEU A 26 -1.05 23.05 5.60
CA LEU A 26 -1.61 22.66 4.29
C LEU A 26 -1.78 23.86 3.34
N THR A 27 -2.01 25.07 3.85
CA THR A 27 -2.06 26.30 3.05
C THR A 27 -0.67 26.76 2.61
N GLY A 28 0.36 26.62 3.45
CA GLY A 28 1.75 26.95 3.09
C GLY A 28 2.30 26.06 1.97
N ILE A 29 2.10 24.73 2.06
CA ILE A 29 2.60 23.78 1.05
C ILE A 29 1.94 23.99 -0.32
N ARG A 30 0.67 24.42 -0.34
CA ARG A 30 -0.07 24.66 -1.58
C ARG A 30 0.51 25.83 -2.39
N TRP A 31 1.00 26.87 -1.71
CA TRP A 31 1.65 28.01 -2.38
C TRP A 31 2.90 27.58 -3.15
N PHE A 32 3.79 26.81 -2.49
CA PHE A 32 5.00 26.29 -3.13
C PHE A 32 4.69 25.29 -4.25
N ALA A 33 3.68 24.44 -4.08
CA ALA A 33 3.22 23.52 -5.13
C ALA A 33 2.70 24.28 -6.36
N THR A 34 1.88 25.33 -6.16
CA THR A 34 1.37 26.16 -7.26
C THR A 34 2.49 26.96 -7.95
N LEU A 35 3.51 27.41 -7.21
CA LEU A 35 4.68 28.09 -7.78
C LEU A 35 5.51 27.16 -8.68
N GLY A 36 5.72 25.90 -8.26
CA GLY A 36 6.41 24.91 -9.08
C GLY A 36 5.68 24.61 -10.40
N VAL A 37 4.35 24.53 -10.35
CA VAL A 37 3.51 24.36 -11.55
C VAL A 37 3.59 25.59 -12.47
N PHE A 38 3.57 26.80 -11.90
CA PHE A 38 3.72 28.05 -12.67
C PHE A 38 5.07 28.10 -13.41
N LEU A 39 6.17 27.79 -12.73
CA LEU A 39 7.50 27.73 -13.35
C LEU A 39 7.52 26.73 -14.52
N SER A 40 6.95 25.54 -14.34
CA SER A 40 6.83 24.55 -15.42
C SER A 40 6.08 25.08 -16.65
N HIS A 41 5.00 25.85 -16.46
CA HIS A 41 4.25 26.46 -17.57
C HIS A 41 5.04 27.57 -18.28
N VAL A 42 5.85 28.34 -17.55
CA VAL A 42 6.76 29.33 -18.16
C VAL A 42 7.78 28.64 -19.07
N GLY A 43 8.32 27.48 -18.68
CA GLY A 43 9.22 26.68 -19.52
C GLY A 43 8.58 26.15 -20.80
N ILE A 44 7.27 25.88 -20.77
CA ILE A 44 6.48 25.41 -21.93
C ILE A 44 6.11 26.57 -22.86
N LEU A 45 5.72 27.72 -22.31
CA LEU A 45 5.21 28.87 -23.08
C LEU A 45 6.32 29.83 -23.54
N MET A 46 7.44 29.91 -22.84
CA MET A 46 8.60 30.74 -23.18
C MET A 46 9.88 29.90 -23.09
N PRO A 47 10.26 29.16 -24.14
CA PRO A 47 11.44 28.32 -24.13
C PRO A 47 12.73 29.18 -24.08
N LEU A 48 13.22 29.40 -22.86
CA LEU A 48 14.50 30.06 -22.59
C LEU A 48 15.66 29.10 -22.92
N PRO A 49 16.71 29.54 -23.64
CA PRO A 49 17.86 28.69 -23.93
C PRO A 49 18.64 28.38 -22.64
N HIS A 50 19.10 27.12 -22.49
CA HIS A 50 19.95 26.57 -21.41
C HIS A 50 19.29 26.09 -20.09
N THR A 51 17.96 25.98 -19.97
CA THR A 51 17.30 25.53 -18.72
C THR A 51 16.60 24.16 -18.80
N ARG A 52 16.69 23.45 -19.94
CA ARG A 52 15.97 22.17 -20.21
C ARG A 52 16.12 21.09 -19.12
N GLY A 53 17.28 20.98 -18.47
CA GLY A 53 17.52 19.99 -17.43
C GLY A 53 16.69 20.23 -16.16
N LEU A 54 16.58 21.48 -15.72
CA LEU A 54 15.82 21.87 -14.52
C LEU A 54 14.30 21.72 -14.72
N PHE A 55 13.82 21.96 -15.94
CA PHE A 55 12.41 21.79 -16.29
C PHE A 55 11.97 20.32 -16.40
N SER A 56 12.85 19.41 -16.82
CA SER A 56 12.54 17.95 -16.86
C SER A 56 12.29 17.34 -15.47
N LEU A 57 12.96 17.87 -14.43
CA LEU A 57 12.72 17.49 -13.04
C LEU A 57 11.34 17.96 -12.56
N GLY A 58 10.89 19.14 -13.02
CA GLY A 58 9.55 19.66 -12.75
C GLY A 58 8.44 18.83 -13.39
N GLU A 59 8.60 18.45 -14.66
CA GLU A 59 7.65 17.56 -15.36
C GLU A 59 7.53 16.20 -14.66
N SER A 60 8.66 15.60 -14.29
CA SER A 60 8.69 14.34 -13.53
C SER A 60 8.00 14.49 -12.16
N GLY A 61 8.16 15.64 -11.51
CA GLY A 61 7.50 15.96 -10.24
C GLY A 61 5.97 16.06 -10.36
N VAL A 62 5.46 16.66 -11.43
CA VAL A 62 4.01 16.74 -11.68
C VAL A 62 3.43 15.35 -11.96
N SER A 63 4.08 14.54 -12.80
CA SER A 63 3.66 13.15 -13.02
C SER A 63 3.65 12.33 -11.73
N LEU A 64 4.69 12.46 -10.90
CA LEU A 64 4.78 11.79 -9.61
C LEU A 64 3.66 12.23 -8.65
N PHE A 65 3.34 13.53 -8.63
CA PHE A 65 2.24 14.06 -7.83
C PHE A 65 0.89 13.45 -8.22
N PHE A 66 0.60 13.36 -9.52
CA PHE A 66 -0.65 12.74 -10.01
C PHE A 66 -0.73 11.26 -9.65
N VAL A 67 0.37 10.51 -9.84
CA VAL A 67 0.43 9.08 -9.49
C VAL A 67 0.23 8.88 -7.98
N LEU A 68 0.94 9.66 -7.15
CA LEU A 68 0.84 9.54 -5.70
C LEU A 68 -0.55 9.95 -5.20
N SER A 69 -1.15 10.98 -5.78
CA SER A 69 -2.51 11.42 -5.44
C SER A 69 -3.56 10.36 -5.78
N GLY A 70 -3.47 9.76 -6.98
CA GLY A 70 -4.34 8.65 -7.38
C GLY A 70 -4.19 7.43 -6.47
N PHE A 71 -2.95 7.09 -6.11
CA PHE A 71 -2.65 5.99 -5.19
C PHE A 71 -3.24 6.24 -3.80
N VAL A 72 -3.01 7.41 -3.21
CA VAL A 72 -3.54 7.78 -1.88
C VAL A 72 -5.07 7.79 -1.89
N LEU A 73 -5.69 8.35 -2.94
CA LEU A 73 -7.15 8.39 -3.07
C LEU A 73 -7.73 6.98 -3.16
N PHE A 74 -7.20 6.14 -4.04
CA PHE A 74 -7.64 4.76 -4.18
C PHE A 74 -7.49 3.98 -2.88
N PHE A 75 -6.33 4.11 -2.21
CA PHE A 75 -6.07 3.41 -0.95
C PHE A 75 -7.01 3.88 0.16
N ALA A 76 -7.26 5.18 0.28
CA ALA A 76 -8.21 5.72 1.25
C ALA A 76 -9.63 5.19 1.01
N LEU A 77 -10.08 5.14 -0.24
CA LEU A 77 -11.38 4.56 -0.62
C LEU A 77 -11.44 3.07 -0.33
N LEU A 78 -10.36 2.33 -0.61
CA LEU A 78 -10.28 0.90 -0.32
C LEU A 78 -10.35 0.63 1.19
N VAL A 79 -9.62 1.39 2.01
CA VAL A 79 -9.68 1.29 3.47
C VAL A 79 -11.08 1.63 3.98
N ALA A 80 -11.70 2.70 3.47
CA ALA A 80 -13.06 3.07 3.83
C ALA A 80 -14.07 1.96 3.45
N ALA A 81 -13.93 1.38 2.25
CA ALA A 81 -14.78 0.28 1.79
C ALA A 81 -14.58 -1.00 2.63
N LEU A 82 -13.34 -1.33 2.99
CA LEU A 82 -13.03 -2.47 3.87
C LEU A 82 -13.57 -2.25 5.29
N ALA A 83 -13.40 -1.05 5.86
CA ALA A 83 -13.97 -0.70 7.15
C ALA A 83 -15.51 -0.75 7.12
N GLN A 84 -16.13 -0.27 6.05
CA GLN A 84 -17.58 -0.34 5.86
C GLN A 84 -18.06 -1.79 5.69
N GLN A 85 -17.27 -2.64 5.03
CA GLN A 85 -17.51 -4.07 4.91
C GLN A 85 -17.41 -4.80 6.27
N ASP A 86 -16.40 -4.48 7.08
CA ASP A 86 -16.25 -5.05 8.43
C ASP A 86 -17.42 -4.69 9.34
N LEU A 87 -17.94 -3.46 9.20
CA LEU A 87 -19.13 -3.00 9.92
C LEU A 87 -20.45 -3.63 9.41
N SER A 88 -20.54 -3.91 8.11
CA SER A 88 -21.76 -4.44 7.48
C SER A 88 -21.82 -5.97 7.45
N GLY A 89 -20.75 -6.67 7.82
CA GLY A 89 -20.71 -8.13 7.96
C GLY A 89 -20.94 -8.91 6.66
N GLY A 90 -20.92 -8.23 5.50
CA GLY A 90 -21.24 -8.82 4.21
C GLY A 90 -20.12 -9.73 3.65
N PRO A 91 -20.46 -10.70 2.79
CA PRO A 91 -19.46 -11.57 2.15
C PRO A 91 -18.48 -10.75 1.30
N SER A 92 -17.19 -10.89 1.58
CA SER A 92 -16.14 -10.17 0.87
C SER A 92 -15.71 -10.91 -0.40
N PHE A 93 -16.16 -10.40 -1.55
CA PHE A 93 -15.73 -10.86 -2.87
C PHE A 93 -14.21 -10.73 -3.06
N LEU A 94 -13.60 -9.69 -2.46
CA LEU A 94 -12.14 -9.46 -2.46
C LEU A 94 -11.37 -10.47 -1.60
N ARG A 95 -12.05 -11.19 -0.70
CA ARG A 95 -11.50 -12.27 0.11
C ARG A 95 -11.63 -13.64 -0.57
N GLY A 96 -12.09 -13.66 -1.82
CA GLY A 96 -12.21 -14.85 -2.64
C GLY A 96 -10.86 -15.53 -2.85
N ARG A 97 -10.81 -16.84 -2.57
CA ARG A 97 -9.64 -17.70 -2.76
C ARG A 97 -8.90 -17.55 -4.11
N PRO A 98 -9.54 -17.34 -5.28
CA PRO A 98 -8.80 -17.15 -6.53
C PRO A 98 -8.06 -15.81 -6.61
N LEU A 99 -8.63 -14.72 -6.10
CA LEU A 99 -7.99 -13.40 -6.13
C LEU A 99 -6.77 -13.35 -5.20
N VAL A 100 -6.87 -14.00 -4.04
CA VAL A 100 -5.74 -14.18 -3.11
C VAL A 100 -4.64 -15.01 -3.75
N ARG A 101 -4.97 -16.11 -4.42
CA ARG A 101 -3.98 -16.94 -5.14
C ARG A 101 -3.30 -16.16 -6.26
N LEU A 102 -4.04 -15.32 -6.99
CA LEU A 102 -3.49 -14.49 -8.05
C LEU A 102 -2.47 -13.47 -7.51
N GLY A 103 -2.76 -12.88 -6.35
CA GLY A 103 -1.81 -12.01 -5.64
C GLY A 103 -0.58 -12.74 -5.10
N GLN A 104 -0.73 -13.98 -4.65
CA GLN A 104 0.42 -14.81 -4.24
C GLN A 104 1.30 -15.17 -5.45
N TRP A 105 0.69 -15.48 -6.60
CA TRP A 105 1.41 -15.78 -7.83
C TRP A 105 2.10 -14.57 -8.44
N SER A 106 1.57 -13.36 -8.23
CA SER A 106 2.17 -12.13 -8.76
C SER A 106 3.53 -11.83 -8.11
N TYR A 107 3.72 -12.17 -6.83
CA TYR A 107 5.01 -12.01 -6.15
C TYR A 107 6.09 -12.90 -6.78
N ALA A 108 5.80 -14.19 -6.96
CA ALA A 108 6.72 -15.12 -7.62
C ALA A 108 6.95 -14.74 -9.10
N PHE A 109 5.90 -14.31 -9.82
CA PHE A 109 6.03 -13.82 -11.19
C PHE A 109 6.99 -12.62 -11.30
N TYR A 110 6.87 -11.64 -10.39
CA TYR A 110 7.75 -10.46 -10.34
C TYR A 110 9.23 -10.83 -10.16
N LEU A 111 9.53 -11.83 -9.34
CA LEU A 111 10.91 -12.28 -9.09
C LEU A 111 11.52 -13.00 -10.30
N PHE A 112 10.73 -13.81 -11.01
CA PHE A 112 11.26 -14.68 -12.06
C PHE A 112 11.18 -14.12 -13.47
N GLN A 113 10.31 -13.13 -13.73
CA GLN A 113 10.09 -12.62 -15.09
C GLN A 113 11.39 -12.18 -15.79
N PHE A 114 12.28 -11.47 -15.10
CA PHE A 114 13.53 -11.00 -15.71
C PHE A 114 14.56 -12.13 -15.84
N THR A 115 14.61 -13.02 -14.84
CA THR A 115 15.47 -14.21 -14.83
C THR A 115 15.16 -15.16 -15.98
N VAL A 116 13.91 -15.21 -16.46
CA VAL A 116 13.48 -16.00 -17.62
C VAL A 116 13.63 -15.23 -18.93
N LEU A 117 13.23 -13.95 -18.96
CA LEU A 117 13.28 -13.12 -20.17
C LEU A 117 14.71 -12.94 -20.68
N LEU A 118 15.66 -12.67 -19.79
CA LEU A 118 17.03 -12.36 -20.17
C LEU A 118 17.74 -13.52 -20.91
N PRO A 119 17.78 -14.76 -20.39
CA PRO A 119 18.40 -15.86 -21.11
C PRO A 119 17.65 -16.22 -22.39
N LEU A 120 16.32 -16.09 -22.41
CA LEU A 120 15.54 -16.33 -23.63
C LEU A 120 15.85 -15.29 -24.72
N ALA A 121 15.99 -14.02 -24.33
CA ALA A 121 16.36 -12.94 -25.24
C ALA A 121 17.79 -13.11 -25.81
N LEU A 122 18.73 -13.56 -24.97
CA LEU A 122 20.10 -13.90 -25.39
C LEU A 122 20.12 -15.10 -26.34
N ALA A 123 19.35 -16.15 -26.04
CA ALA A 123 19.24 -17.33 -26.90
C ALA A 123 18.59 -16.99 -28.26
N ALA A 124 17.60 -16.10 -28.27
CA ALA A 124 16.93 -15.64 -29.48
C ALA A 124 17.80 -14.69 -30.34
N ASN A 125 18.84 -14.08 -29.76
CA ASN A 125 19.73 -13.13 -30.43
C ASN A 125 21.20 -13.49 -30.18
N PRO A 126 21.72 -14.56 -30.81
CA PRO A 126 23.11 -14.97 -30.66
C PRO A 126 24.08 -13.83 -31.02
N GLY A 127 25.02 -13.52 -30.13
CA GLY A 127 26.02 -12.48 -30.32
C GLY A 127 25.74 -11.15 -29.61
N ARG A 128 24.53 -10.94 -29.08
CA ARG A 128 24.27 -9.81 -28.17
C ARG A 128 24.66 -10.12 -26.74
N GLN A 129 25.14 -9.11 -26.03
CA GLN A 129 25.38 -9.13 -24.59
C GLN A 129 24.25 -8.42 -23.84
N VAL A 130 24.20 -8.61 -22.53
CA VAL A 130 23.17 -7.99 -21.67
C VAL A 130 23.11 -6.48 -21.84
N ALA A 131 24.28 -5.81 -21.94
CA ALA A 131 24.37 -4.35 -22.10
C ALA A 131 23.67 -3.85 -23.38
N ASP A 132 23.77 -4.61 -24.48
CA ASP A 132 23.25 -4.21 -25.79
C ASP A 132 21.72 -4.06 -25.80
N PHE A 133 21.01 -4.77 -24.92
CA PHE A 133 19.55 -4.64 -24.80
C PHE A 133 19.11 -3.33 -24.13
N PHE A 134 20.02 -2.66 -23.40
CA PHE A 134 19.73 -1.38 -22.74
C PHE A 134 20.24 -0.18 -23.56
N THR A 135 21.28 -0.36 -24.36
CA THR A 135 21.91 0.72 -25.14
C THR A 135 21.49 0.75 -26.61
N ASP A 136 21.11 -0.39 -27.20
CA ASP A 136 20.70 -0.49 -28.60
C ASP A 136 19.37 -1.26 -28.72
N PRO A 137 18.21 -0.57 -28.61
CA PRO A 137 16.90 -1.21 -28.61
C PRO A 137 16.66 -2.07 -29.86
N LEU A 138 16.16 -3.30 -29.68
CA LEU A 138 15.86 -4.18 -30.80
C LEU A 138 14.76 -3.57 -31.69
N ALA A 139 15.01 -3.56 -33.00
CA ALA A 139 13.97 -3.20 -33.97
C ALA A 139 12.76 -4.15 -33.84
N PRO A 140 11.51 -3.65 -33.91
CA PRO A 140 10.31 -4.47 -33.78
C PRO A 140 10.27 -5.57 -34.86
N LYS A 141 10.22 -6.84 -34.45
CA LYS A 141 10.08 -8.01 -35.33
C LYS A 141 8.95 -8.90 -34.85
N ALA A 142 8.13 -9.41 -35.77
CA ALA A 142 6.99 -10.27 -35.46
C ALA A 142 7.38 -11.58 -34.74
N SER A 143 8.60 -12.08 -34.96
CA SER A 143 9.12 -13.27 -34.28
C SER A 143 9.25 -13.09 -32.75
N TYR A 144 9.44 -11.86 -32.26
CA TYR A 144 9.54 -11.58 -30.83
C TYR A 144 8.22 -11.77 -30.09
N THR A 145 7.07 -11.71 -30.78
CA THR A 145 5.78 -12.05 -30.19
C THR A 145 5.75 -13.50 -29.72
N GLY A 146 6.33 -14.43 -30.50
CA GLY A 146 6.44 -15.83 -30.12
C GLY A 146 7.33 -16.03 -28.88
N TYR A 147 8.49 -15.37 -28.84
CA TYR A 147 9.38 -15.40 -27.68
C TYR A 147 8.75 -14.78 -26.43
N ALA A 148 7.96 -13.71 -26.57
CA ALA A 148 7.26 -13.09 -25.45
C ALA A 148 6.20 -14.03 -24.85
N VAL A 149 5.41 -14.71 -25.68
CA VAL A 149 4.43 -15.71 -25.23
C VAL A 149 5.12 -16.89 -24.55
N LEU A 150 6.24 -17.36 -25.11
CA LEU A 150 7.04 -18.42 -24.52
C LEU A 150 7.63 -18.01 -23.16
N ALA A 151 8.22 -16.81 -23.07
CA ALA A 151 8.72 -16.25 -21.81
C ALA A 151 7.63 -16.16 -20.75
N LEU A 152 6.44 -15.70 -21.15
CA LEU A 152 5.28 -15.62 -20.27
C LEU A 152 4.89 -17.02 -19.76
N ALA A 153 4.77 -18.01 -20.64
CA ALA A 153 4.43 -19.37 -20.27
C ALA A 153 5.46 -20.00 -19.32
N ILE A 154 6.76 -19.83 -19.62
CA ILE A 154 7.85 -20.34 -18.75
C ILE A 154 7.82 -19.63 -17.40
N THR A 155 7.65 -18.32 -17.36
CA THR A 155 7.61 -17.55 -16.10
C THR A 155 6.43 -17.98 -15.24
N VAL A 156 5.25 -18.17 -15.83
CA VAL A 156 4.07 -18.68 -15.12
C VAL A 156 4.31 -20.10 -14.60
N ALA A 157 4.93 -20.98 -15.40
CA ALA A 157 5.25 -22.34 -14.99
C ALA A 157 6.26 -22.39 -13.83
N VAL A 158 7.34 -21.61 -13.91
CA VAL A 158 8.37 -21.50 -12.85
C VAL A 158 7.78 -20.90 -11.58
N SER A 159 6.99 -19.82 -11.72
CA SER A 159 6.28 -19.18 -10.61
C SER A 159 5.35 -20.18 -9.90
N ALA A 160 4.53 -20.92 -10.66
CA ALA A 160 3.62 -21.93 -10.12
C ALA A 160 4.37 -23.08 -9.43
N PHE A 161 5.51 -23.51 -9.97
CA PHE A 161 6.36 -24.54 -9.38
C PHE A 161 6.93 -24.08 -8.03
N PHE A 162 7.61 -22.94 -7.98
CA PHE A 162 8.20 -22.42 -6.74
C PHE A 162 7.14 -22.13 -5.68
N TYR A 163 6.01 -21.55 -6.07
CA TYR A 163 4.90 -21.29 -5.17
C TYR A 163 4.39 -22.58 -4.52
N ARG A 164 4.21 -23.65 -5.30
CA ARG A 164 3.64 -24.91 -4.81
C ARG A 164 4.62 -25.73 -3.97
N PHE A 165 5.91 -25.71 -4.30
CA PHE A 165 6.92 -26.58 -3.68
C PHE A 165 7.78 -25.91 -2.60
N VAL A 166 7.88 -24.58 -2.58
CA VAL A 166 8.70 -23.85 -1.60
C VAL A 166 7.82 -23.04 -0.66
N GLU A 167 6.99 -22.17 -1.22
CA GLU A 167 6.29 -21.15 -0.45
C GLU A 167 5.16 -21.75 0.41
N HIS A 168 4.28 -22.53 -0.20
CA HIS A 168 3.16 -23.15 0.52
C HIS A 168 3.55 -24.17 1.62
N PRO A 169 4.59 -25.02 1.46
CA PRO A 169 5.03 -25.89 2.55
C PRO A 169 5.75 -25.14 3.66
N LEU A 170 6.53 -24.09 3.32
CA LEU A 170 7.22 -23.26 4.31
C LEU A 170 6.22 -22.44 5.14
N GLU A 171 5.22 -21.83 4.50
CA GLU A 171 4.16 -21.09 5.19
C GLU A 171 3.38 -21.99 6.15
N ARG A 172 3.04 -23.21 5.72
CA ARG A 172 2.38 -24.21 6.58
C ARG A 172 3.21 -24.56 7.81
N ARG A 173 4.52 -24.73 7.65
CA ARG A 173 5.45 -25.03 8.75
C ARG A 173 5.64 -23.85 9.70
N LEU A 174 5.66 -22.62 9.18
CA LEU A 174 5.86 -21.40 9.96
C LEU A 174 4.60 -20.98 10.73
N ARG A 175 3.41 -21.10 10.11
CA ARG A 175 2.12 -20.79 10.75
C ARG A 175 1.82 -21.72 11.93
N HIS A 176 2.25 -22.98 11.85
CA HIS A 176 2.15 -23.92 12.97
C HIS A 176 3.08 -23.54 14.15
N ARG A 177 4.16 -22.80 13.90
CA ARG A 177 5.10 -22.34 14.94
C ARG A 177 4.67 -21.02 15.58
N LEU A 178 3.95 -20.17 14.84
CA LEU A 178 3.49 -18.86 15.30
C LEU A 178 2.06 -18.88 15.89
N SER A 179 1.33 -19.99 15.73
CA SER A 179 0.04 -20.22 16.39
C SER A 179 0.25 -20.71 17.82
N THR A 180 0.98 -19.97 18.65
CA THR A 180 0.86 -20.12 20.09
C THR A 180 -0.46 -19.47 20.49
N PRO A 181 -1.38 -20.16 21.21
CA PRO A 181 -2.60 -19.55 21.70
C PRO A 181 -2.25 -18.40 22.66
N THR A 182 -2.26 -17.17 22.16
CA THR A 182 -2.50 -16.03 23.03
C THR A 182 -3.96 -16.10 23.39
N GLU A 183 -4.26 -16.88 24.43
CA GLU A 183 -5.53 -16.80 25.14
C GLU A 183 -5.74 -15.31 25.46
N PRO A 184 -6.83 -14.68 24.99
CA PRO A 184 -7.06 -13.28 25.24
C PRO A 184 -7.24 -13.08 26.74
N ALA A 185 -6.21 -12.55 27.39
CA ALA A 185 -6.20 -12.13 28.79
C ALA A 185 -7.21 -10.99 29.11
N HIS A 186 -8.18 -10.74 28.22
CA HIS A 186 -9.22 -9.74 28.39
C HIS A 186 -10.59 -10.32 28.81
N ARG A 187 -10.70 -11.62 29.08
CA ARG A 187 -11.88 -12.22 29.74
C ARG A 187 -11.56 -12.80 31.11
N ARG A 188 -10.87 -12.04 31.95
CA ARG A 188 -11.07 -12.11 33.40
C ARG A 188 -11.54 -10.74 33.86
N VAL A 189 -12.83 -10.49 33.69
CA VAL A 189 -13.51 -9.51 34.55
C VAL A 189 -13.37 -10.08 35.96
N PRO A 190 -12.72 -9.38 36.91
CA PRO A 190 -12.72 -9.80 38.30
C PRO A 190 -14.17 -9.96 38.76
N PRO A 191 -14.51 -10.96 39.59
CA PRO A 191 -15.85 -11.05 40.18
C PRO A 191 -16.21 -9.70 40.79
N PRO A 192 -17.46 -9.22 40.65
CA PRO A 192 -17.86 -7.97 41.28
C PRO A 192 -17.54 -8.04 42.77
N GLU A 193 -16.83 -7.03 43.28
CA GLU A 193 -16.60 -6.88 44.72
C GLU A 193 -17.94 -6.94 45.45
N PRO A 194 -18.03 -7.60 46.62
CA PRO A 194 -19.22 -7.55 47.45
C PRO A 194 -19.56 -6.09 47.71
N SER A 195 -20.73 -5.66 47.27
CA SER A 195 -21.25 -4.34 47.62
C SER A 195 -21.51 -4.33 49.11
N ASP A 196 -20.61 -3.70 49.88
CA ASP A 196 -20.89 -3.24 51.23
C ASP A 196 -21.92 -2.10 51.13
N ASP A 197 -23.16 -2.45 50.82
CA ASP A 197 -24.30 -1.55 51.00
C ASP A 197 -24.78 -1.72 52.44
N PRO A 198 -24.56 -0.73 53.33
CA PRO A 198 -25.13 -0.79 54.66
C PRO A 198 -26.64 -0.72 54.52
N THR A 199 -27.32 -1.86 54.72
CA THR A 199 -28.76 -1.93 54.90
C THR A 199 -29.21 -0.81 55.83
N PRO A 200 -30.15 0.06 55.43
CA PRO A 200 -30.70 1.05 56.33
C PRO A 200 -31.48 0.30 57.40
N SER A 201 -30.98 0.28 58.64
CA SER A 201 -31.75 -0.23 59.77
C SER A 201 -32.97 0.68 59.93
N LYS A 202 -34.12 0.20 59.47
CA LYS A 202 -35.42 0.70 59.87
C LYS A 202 -35.50 0.66 61.40
N GLY A 203 -36.13 1.69 61.96
CA GLY A 203 -36.10 2.05 63.38
C GLY A 203 -36.64 1.00 64.35
N ILE A 204 -36.60 1.36 65.64
CA ILE A 204 -37.73 1.40 66.58
C ILE A 204 -37.21 1.92 67.93
N ALA A 205 -38.05 2.76 68.56
CA ALA A 205 -38.03 3.33 69.91
C ALA A 205 -37.26 4.65 70.12
#